data_AF-A0A4Y4CUA2-F1
#
_entry.id   AF-A0A4Y4CUA2-F1
#
_cell.length_a   1.000
_cell.length_b   1.000
_cell.length_c   1.000
_cell.angle_alpha   90.00
_cell.angle_beta   90.00
_cell.angle_gamma   90.00
#
_symmetry.space_group_name_H-M   'P 1'
#
loop_
_entity.id
_entity.type
_entity.pdbx_description
1 polymer ?
#
loop_
_entity_poly.entity_id
_entity_poly.type
_entity_poly.pdbx_seq_one_letter_code
_entity_poly.pdbx_strand_id
1 'polypeptide(L)'
;MSELQQFYTDEYAMLEMLSSRQTIDFNDLAPYPEYVKHLEAYGLLGKDSANRPRVAIPVVGRYVALELARKENRSSILRVVPEPERATWLKKRVESISADLRALEDAIRGAKTDTLFGPNSFPEADRFASLGVVRTAQDFEQFINVCNRCFVEPSDTYGSSVGKNHYFFDVIKMTYPALFDALHRIRLYRHHNFHVALRPGVTQELLRYLERDLDGRVPGSVPDLDFILQQCVLDELLLGIQVELSEIA
;
A
#
# COMPACT_ATOMS: atom_id res chain seq x y z
N MET A 1 14.45 -14.52 -21.67
CA MET A 1 12.99 -14.62 -21.56
C MET A 1 12.39 -14.06 -22.84
N SER A 2 11.93 -14.88 -23.79
CA SER A 2 11.26 -14.37 -25.00
C SER A 2 9.90 -15.03 -25.28
N GLU A 3 9.60 -16.22 -24.76
CA GLU A 3 8.32 -16.90 -25.04
C GLU A 3 7.11 -16.24 -24.36
N LEU A 4 7.18 -15.89 -23.07
CA LEU A 4 6.07 -15.22 -22.37
C LEU A 4 5.70 -13.88 -23.02
N GLN A 5 6.69 -13.06 -23.35
CA GLN A 5 6.47 -11.78 -24.00
C GLN A 5 5.89 -11.91 -25.42
N GLN A 6 6.25 -12.98 -26.14
CA GLN A 6 5.83 -13.21 -27.54
C GLN A 6 4.48 -13.94 -27.66
N PHE A 7 4.17 -14.86 -26.74
CA PHE A 7 2.99 -15.74 -26.84
C PHE A 7 1.89 -15.42 -25.81
N TYR A 8 2.21 -14.73 -24.71
CA TYR A 8 1.28 -14.42 -23.62
C TYR A 8 1.41 -12.94 -23.21
N THR A 9 1.14 -12.04 -24.15
CA THR A 9 1.36 -10.60 -23.96
C THR A 9 0.58 -10.03 -22.76
N ASP A 10 -0.66 -10.45 -22.55
CA ASP A 10 -1.48 -9.97 -21.45
C ASP A 10 -0.97 -10.46 -20.08
N GLU A 11 -0.54 -11.72 -19.99
CA GLU A 11 0.07 -12.26 -18.77
C GLU A 11 1.44 -11.62 -18.50
N TYR A 12 2.22 -11.33 -19.55
CA TYR A 12 3.47 -10.60 -19.37
C TYR A 12 3.21 -9.17 -18.85
N ALA A 13 2.12 -8.52 -19.28
CA ALA A 13 1.70 -7.23 -18.74
C ALA A 13 1.34 -7.33 -17.24
N MET A 14 0.69 -8.41 -16.80
CA MET A 14 0.44 -8.66 -15.38
C MET A 14 1.73 -8.82 -14.58
N LEU A 15 2.72 -9.54 -15.12
CA LEU A 15 4.03 -9.67 -14.51
C LEU A 15 4.75 -8.31 -14.43
N GLU A 16 4.65 -7.48 -15.47
CA GLU A 16 5.15 -6.11 -15.50
C GLU A 16 4.47 -5.22 -14.43
N MET A 17 3.15 -5.30 -14.28
CA MET A 17 2.38 -4.57 -13.26
C MET A 17 2.87 -4.93 -11.86
N LEU A 18 2.92 -6.23 -11.54
CA LEU A 18 3.34 -6.71 -10.23
C LEU A 18 4.82 -6.35 -9.94
N SER A 19 5.68 -6.46 -10.95
CA SER A 19 7.11 -6.11 -10.84
C SER A 19 7.36 -4.61 -10.65
N SER A 20 6.50 -3.76 -11.22
CA SER A 20 6.60 -2.29 -11.14
C SER A 20 5.74 -1.68 -10.02
N ARG A 21 5.24 -2.51 -9.09
CA ARG A 21 4.43 -2.14 -7.93
C ARG A 21 3.07 -1.52 -8.27
N GLN A 22 2.54 -1.81 -9.44
CA GLN A 22 1.14 -1.58 -9.78
C GLN A 22 0.28 -2.75 -9.24
N THR A 23 0.43 -3.03 -7.94
CA THR A 23 -0.11 -4.24 -7.33
C THR A 23 -1.64 -4.22 -7.23
N ILE A 24 -2.25 -3.04 -7.12
CA ILE A 24 -3.71 -2.87 -7.10
C ILE A 24 -4.28 -3.25 -8.46
N ASP A 25 -3.72 -2.72 -9.54
CA ASP A 25 -4.19 -3.01 -10.90
C ASP A 25 -3.99 -4.50 -11.21
N PHE A 26 -2.90 -5.11 -10.72
CA PHE A 26 -2.73 -6.56 -10.76
C PHE A 26 -3.84 -7.28 -9.98
N ASN A 27 -4.17 -6.84 -8.76
CA ASN A 27 -5.15 -7.49 -7.90
C ASN A 27 -6.58 -7.41 -8.47
N ASP A 28 -6.91 -6.32 -9.16
CA ASP A 28 -8.20 -6.12 -9.83
C ASP A 28 -8.37 -7.06 -11.05
N LEU A 29 -7.26 -7.41 -11.71
CA LEU A 29 -7.25 -8.25 -12.92
C LEU A 29 -6.92 -9.73 -12.65
N ALA A 30 -6.24 -10.05 -11.56
CA ALA A 30 -5.83 -11.40 -11.20
C ALA A 30 -6.99 -12.42 -11.05
N PRO A 31 -8.24 -12.03 -10.69
CA PRO A 31 -9.37 -12.96 -10.65
C PRO A 31 -9.73 -13.58 -12.00
N TYR A 32 -9.31 -12.97 -13.11
CA TYR A 32 -9.57 -13.47 -14.47
C TYR A 32 -8.45 -14.43 -14.89
N PRO A 33 -8.72 -15.75 -15.03
CA PRO A 33 -7.68 -16.76 -15.25
C PRO A 33 -6.85 -16.54 -16.51
N GLU A 34 -7.42 -15.93 -17.55
CA GLU A 34 -6.73 -15.57 -18.80
C GLU A 34 -5.52 -14.66 -18.59
N TYR A 35 -5.44 -13.94 -17.48
CA TYR A 35 -4.37 -13.01 -17.17
C TYR A 35 -3.27 -13.59 -16.27
N VAL A 36 -3.51 -14.73 -15.61
CA VAL A 36 -2.57 -15.26 -14.59
C VAL A 36 -2.23 -16.74 -14.74
N LYS A 37 -2.98 -17.51 -15.53
CA LYS A 37 -2.88 -18.97 -15.56
C LYS A 37 -1.47 -19.51 -15.83
N HIS A 38 -0.74 -18.98 -16.82
CA HIS A 38 0.61 -19.48 -17.09
C HIS A 38 1.62 -18.91 -16.10
N LEU A 39 1.42 -17.69 -15.60
CA LEU A 39 2.26 -17.15 -14.52
C LEU A 39 2.19 -18.01 -13.25
N GLU A 40 1.00 -18.50 -12.90
CA GLU A 40 0.79 -19.45 -11.80
C GLU A 40 1.42 -20.82 -12.12
N ALA A 41 1.15 -21.37 -13.31
CA ALA A 41 1.67 -22.67 -13.72
C ALA A 41 3.22 -22.71 -13.76
N TYR A 42 3.85 -21.59 -14.11
CA TYR A 42 5.30 -21.43 -14.11
C TYR A 42 5.88 -21.07 -12.73
N GLY A 43 5.04 -20.89 -11.70
CA GLY A 43 5.47 -20.51 -10.37
C GLY A 43 6.11 -19.12 -10.32
N LEU A 44 5.68 -18.20 -11.20
CA LEU A 44 6.15 -16.82 -11.23
C LEU A 44 5.39 -15.93 -10.24
N LEU A 45 4.17 -16.33 -9.88
CA LEU A 45 3.36 -15.68 -8.86
C LEU A 45 3.49 -16.39 -7.53
N GLY A 46 3.51 -15.61 -6.46
CA GLY A 46 3.45 -16.10 -5.09
C GLY A 46 2.83 -15.07 -4.18
N LYS A 47 2.76 -15.39 -2.90
CA LYS A 47 2.30 -14.47 -1.85
C LYS A 47 3.41 -14.24 -0.83
N ASP A 48 3.40 -13.07 -0.20
CA ASP A 48 4.29 -12.77 0.94
C ASP A 48 3.69 -13.28 2.26
N SER A 49 4.36 -12.97 3.39
CA SER A 49 3.90 -13.39 4.72
C SER A 49 2.58 -12.74 5.16
N ALA A 50 2.18 -11.64 4.52
CA ALA A 50 0.91 -10.96 4.74
C ALA A 50 -0.09 -11.27 3.61
N ASN A 51 0.12 -12.37 2.87
CA ASN A 51 -0.73 -12.82 1.78
C ASN A 51 -0.86 -11.85 0.59
N ARG A 52 0.06 -10.87 0.48
CA ARG A 52 0.06 -9.93 -0.64
C ARG A 52 0.68 -10.59 -1.87
N PRO A 53 0.15 -10.34 -3.08
CA PRO A 53 0.72 -10.88 -4.30
C PRO A 53 2.13 -10.34 -4.53
N ARG A 54 3.03 -11.22 -4.98
CA ARG A 54 4.41 -10.89 -5.34
C ARG A 54 4.92 -11.78 -6.46
N VAL A 55 5.99 -11.32 -7.11
CA VAL A 55 6.77 -12.19 -7.98
C VAL A 55 7.54 -13.19 -7.11
N ALA A 56 7.29 -14.48 -7.33
CA ALA A 56 7.86 -15.56 -6.51
C ALA A 56 9.39 -15.64 -6.61
N ILE A 57 9.95 -15.29 -7.77
CA ILE A 57 11.39 -15.25 -8.03
C ILE A 57 11.86 -13.78 -8.05
N PRO A 58 12.46 -13.25 -6.96
CA PRO A 58 12.74 -11.83 -6.84
C PRO A 58 13.66 -11.27 -7.94
N VAL A 59 14.61 -12.09 -8.41
CA VAL A 59 15.55 -11.69 -9.46
C VAL A 59 14.82 -11.48 -10.80
N VAL A 60 13.80 -12.30 -11.09
CA VAL A 60 12.95 -12.15 -12.29
C VAL A 60 12.13 -10.87 -12.18
N GLY A 61 11.46 -10.65 -11.04
CA GLY A 61 10.67 -9.43 -10.82
C GLY A 61 11.52 -8.17 -10.97
N ARG A 62 12.71 -8.16 -10.37
CA ARG A 62 13.64 -7.03 -10.51
C ARG A 62 14.09 -6.83 -11.96
N TYR A 63 14.38 -7.91 -12.69
CA TYR A 63 14.77 -7.81 -14.10
C TYR A 63 13.64 -7.22 -14.95
N VAL A 64 12.42 -7.75 -14.86
CA VAL A 64 11.24 -7.27 -15.60
C VAL A 64 10.96 -5.80 -15.27
N ALA A 65 11.02 -5.44 -13.99
CA ALA A 65 10.84 -4.06 -13.54
C ALA A 65 11.84 -3.09 -14.16
N LEU A 66 13.12 -3.46 -14.20
CA LEU A 66 14.18 -2.63 -14.78
C LEU A 66 14.07 -2.53 -16.30
N GLU A 67 13.70 -3.61 -16.99
CA GLU A 67 13.45 -3.59 -18.43
C GLU A 67 12.28 -2.67 -18.78
N LEU A 68 11.17 -2.76 -18.03
CA LEU A 68 10.03 -1.86 -18.21
C LEU A 68 10.41 -0.40 -17.92
N ALA A 69 11.14 -0.15 -16.83
CA ALA A 69 11.62 1.19 -16.50
C ALA A 69 12.50 1.77 -17.61
N ARG A 70 13.40 0.97 -18.20
CA ARG A 70 14.21 1.39 -19.36
C ARG A 70 13.35 1.71 -20.58
N LYS A 71 12.39 0.83 -20.91
CA LYS A 71 11.46 1.02 -22.04
C LYS A 71 10.65 2.31 -21.91
N GLU A 72 10.29 2.68 -20.70
CA GLU A 72 9.52 3.90 -20.37
C GLU A 72 10.40 5.11 -19.99
N ASN A 73 11.73 5.00 -20.11
CA ASN A 73 12.69 6.04 -19.70
C ASN A 73 12.55 6.53 -18.25
N ARG A 74 12.21 5.62 -17.33
CA ARG A 74 12.09 5.88 -15.89
C ARG A 74 13.38 5.54 -15.13
N SER A 75 13.63 6.30 -14.07
CA SER A 75 14.76 6.09 -13.14
C SER A 75 14.42 5.24 -11.92
N SER A 76 13.14 4.88 -11.73
CA SER A 76 12.62 4.09 -10.62
C SER A 76 11.89 2.86 -11.15
N ILE A 77 11.86 1.79 -10.36
CA ILE A 77 11.03 0.61 -10.61
C ILE A 77 9.56 0.97 -10.39
N LEU A 78 9.27 1.71 -9.31
CA LEU A 78 7.95 2.28 -9.06
C LEU A 78 7.50 3.11 -10.27
N ARG A 79 6.32 2.80 -10.79
CA ARG A 79 5.66 3.64 -11.79
C ARG A 79 4.95 4.80 -11.09
N VAL A 80 5.63 5.93 -10.99
CA VAL A 80 5.07 7.16 -10.41
C VAL A 80 3.98 7.72 -11.32
N VAL A 81 2.86 8.13 -10.74
CA VAL A 81 1.74 8.72 -11.48
C VAL A 81 2.19 10.04 -12.13
N PRO A 82 2.02 10.20 -13.46
CA PRO A 82 2.38 11.43 -14.17
C PRO A 82 1.64 12.64 -13.60
N GLU A 83 2.32 13.79 -13.53
CA GLU A 83 1.77 15.04 -12.95
C GLU A 83 0.35 15.41 -13.44
N PRO A 84 0.03 15.31 -14.76
CA PRO A 84 -1.31 15.65 -15.26
C PRO A 84 -2.43 14.75 -14.73
N GLU A 85 -2.09 13.52 -14.30
CA GLU A 85 -3.06 12.50 -13.88
C GLU A 85 -3.24 12.43 -12.37
N ARG A 86 -2.35 13.07 -11.58
CA ARG A 86 -2.28 12.94 -10.11
C ARG A 86 -3.59 13.31 -9.41
N ALA A 87 -4.27 14.36 -9.84
CA ALA A 87 -5.53 14.79 -9.23
C ALA A 87 -6.65 13.75 -9.44
N THR A 88 -6.74 13.20 -10.65
CA THR A 88 -7.72 12.16 -10.99
C THR A 88 -7.40 10.86 -10.28
N TRP A 89 -6.13 10.46 -10.26
CA TRP A 89 -5.65 9.29 -9.54
C TRP A 89 -5.95 9.39 -8.04
N LEU A 90 -5.63 10.53 -7.41
CA LEU A 90 -5.85 10.75 -5.98
C LEU A 90 -7.32 10.62 -5.62
N LYS A 91 -8.20 11.28 -6.38
CA LYS A 91 -9.64 11.23 -6.17
C LYS A 91 -10.14 9.78 -6.22
N LYS A 92 -9.76 9.03 -7.25
CA LYS A 92 -10.13 7.60 -7.39
C LYS A 92 -9.60 6.77 -6.22
N ARG A 93 -8.34 6.95 -5.82
CA ARG A 93 -7.75 6.17 -4.71
C ARG A 93 -8.44 6.45 -3.38
N VAL A 94 -8.75 7.70 -3.08
CA VAL A 94 -9.48 8.09 -1.85
C VAL A 94 -10.90 7.52 -1.84
N GLU A 95 -11.60 7.56 -2.98
CA GLU A 95 -12.93 6.95 -3.14
C GLU A 95 -12.89 5.43 -2.96
N SER A 96 -11.95 4.74 -3.62
CA SER A 96 -11.76 3.28 -3.49
C SER A 96 -11.41 2.86 -2.07
N ILE A 97 -10.46 3.54 -1.41
CA ILE A 97 -10.09 3.25 -0.01
C ILE A 97 -11.32 3.39 0.90
N SER A 98 -12.10 4.45 0.72
CA SER A 98 -13.28 4.70 1.56
C SER A 98 -14.37 3.64 1.33
N ALA A 99 -14.56 3.19 0.09
CA ALA A 99 -15.53 2.16 -0.25
C ALA A 99 -15.10 0.77 0.26
N ASP A 100 -13.87 0.37 -0.05
CA ASP A 100 -13.34 -0.95 0.28
C ASP A 100 -13.15 -1.11 1.79
N LEU A 101 -12.78 -0.04 2.51
CA LEU A 101 -12.65 -0.09 3.97
C LEU A 101 -14.01 -0.32 4.65
N ARG A 102 -15.09 0.25 4.12
CA ARG A 102 -16.46 -0.02 4.61
C ARG A 102 -16.86 -1.46 4.32
N ALA A 103 -16.56 -1.96 3.13
CA ALA A 103 -16.80 -3.36 2.79
C ALA A 103 -16.02 -4.31 3.72
N LEU A 104 -14.77 -3.97 4.05
CA LEU A 104 -13.96 -4.72 5.00
C LEU A 104 -14.55 -4.69 6.42
N GLU A 105 -14.99 -3.53 6.91
CA GLU A 105 -15.66 -3.42 8.23
C GLU A 105 -16.95 -4.25 8.30
N ASP A 106 -17.73 -4.29 7.21
CA ASP A 106 -18.93 -5.12 7.11
C ASP A 106 -18.58 -6.62 7.10
N ALA A 107 -17.55 -7.01 6.36
CA ALA A 107 -17.04 -8.39 6.33
C ALA A 107 -16.55 -8.83 7.73
N ILE A 108 -15.78 -7.98 8.41
CA ILE A 108 -15.32 -8.18 9.80
C ILE A 108 -16.50 -8.39 10.75
N ARG A 109 -17.55 -7.57 10.61
CA ARG A 109 -18.77 -7.68 11.43
C ARG A 109 -19.50 -8.99 11.17
N GLY A 110 -19.58 -9.41 9.91
CA GLY A 110 -20.17 -10.70 9.50
C GLY A 110 -19.40 -11.90 10.04
N ALA A 111 -18.06 -11.86 9.94
CA ALA A 111 -17.15 -12.89 10.42
C ALA A 111 -16.98 -12.89 11.95
N LYS A 112 -17.42 -11.83 12.64
CA LYS A 112 -17.29 -11.62 14.10
C LYS A 112 -15.84 -11.64 14.58
N THR A 113 -14.93 -11.09 13.78
CA THR A 113 -13.52 -10.89 14.13
C THR A 113 -13.29 -9.56 14.85
N ASP A 114 -12.06 -9.31 15.30
CA ASP A 114 -11.69 -8.07 15.99
C ASP A 114 -11.91 -6.83 15.12
N THR A 115 -12.68 -5.84 15.60
CA THR A 115 -13.00 -4.63 14.82
C THR A 115 -11.81 -3.67 14.68
N LEU A 116 -11.68 -2.99 13.53
CA LEU A 116 -10.59 -2.02 13.31
C LEU A 116 -10.70 -0.76 14.20
N PHE A 117 -11.88 -0.12 14.22
CA PHE A 117 -12.10 1.19 14.87
C PHE A 117 -13.27 1.16 15.89
N GLY A 118 -13.65 -0.04 16.33
CA GLY A 118 -14.80 -0.24 17.21
C GLY A 118 -16.14 -0.23 16.44
N PRO A 119 -17.24 0.22 17.07
CA PRO A 119 -18.58 0.11 16.48
C PRO A 119 -18.84 1.08 15.32
N ASN A 120 -18.03 2.13 15.21
CA ASN A 120 -18.13 3.17 14.19
C ASN A 120 -17.06 2.97 13.12
N SER A 121 -17.37 3.38 11.88
CA SER A 121 -16.38 3.49 10.79
C SER A 121 -15.29 4.51 11.14
N PHE A 122 -14.22 4.52 10.35
CA PHE A 122 -13.13 5.49 10.50
C PHE A 122 -13.64 6.96 10.57
N PRO A 123 -13.11 7.78 11.51
CA PRO A 123 -13.50 9.18 11.69
C PRO A 123 -12.90 10.09 10.61
N GLU A 124 -13.40 11.33 10.56
CA GLU A 124 -12.89 12.39 9.68
C GLU A 124 -12.91 12.04 8.18
N ALA A 125 -13.85 11.19 7.75
CA ALA A 125 -14.00 10.77 6.35
C ALA A 125 -14.10 11.93 5.36
N ASP A 126 -14.75 13.04 5.73
CA ASP A 126 -14.83 14.25 4.90
C ASP A 126 -13.44 14.88 4.66
N ARG A 127 -12.57 14.85 5.68
CA ARG A 127 -11.19 15.37 5.54
C ARG A 127 -10.35 14.47 4.67
N PHE A 128 -10.48 13.15 4.82
CA PHE A 128 -9.84 12.20 3.93
C PHE A 128 -10.30 12.37 2.48
N ALA A 129 -11.61 12.55 2.26
CA ALA A 129 -12.20 12.84 0.94
C ALA A 129 -11.66 14.13 0.31
N SER A 130 -11.29 15.11 1.13
CA SER A 130 -10.78 16.43 0.69
C SER A 130 -9.26 16.51 0.49
N LEU A 131 -8.54 15.39 0.57
CA LEU A 131 -7.08 15.38 0.41
C LEU A 131 -6.66 15.98 -0.95
N GLY A 132 -5.62 16.80 -0.91
CA GLY A 132 -5.00 17.40 -2.09
C GLY A 132 -3.79 16.63 -2.60
N VAL A 133 -3.41 16.87 -3.85
CA VAL A 133 -2.15 16.35 -4.42
C VAL A 133 -0.99 17.02 -3.70
N VAL A 134 -0.11 16.21 -3.12
CA VAL A 134 1.07 16.67 -2.40
C VAL A 134 2.11 17.19 -3.39
N ARG A 135 2.60 18.41 -3.16
CA ARG A 135 3.65 19.06 -3.97
C ARG A 135 4.85 19.50 -3.13
N THR A 136 4.67 19.61 -1.83
CA THR A 136 5.68 20.09 -0.88
C THR A 136 5.69 19.22 0.37
N ALA A 137 6.78 19.31 1.14
CA ALA A 137 6.89 18.67 2.45
C ALA A 137 5.76 19.11 3.41
N GLN A 138 5.30 20.36 3.32
CA GLN A 138 4.18 20.86 4.13
C GLN A 138 2.86 20.18 3.73
N ASP A 139 2.61 20.00 2.43
CA ASP A 139 1.43 19.26 1.96
C ASP A 139 1.49 17.81 2.44
N PHE A 140 2.67 17.20 2.39
CA PHE A 140 2.87 15.82 2.85
C PHE A 140 2.64 15.68 4.35
N GLU A 141 3.12 16.64 5.16
CA GLU A 141 2.84 16.69 6.60
C GLU A 141 1.34 16.75 6.88
N GLN A 142 0.60 17.60 6.16
CA GLN A 142 -0.86 17.66 6.31
C GLN A 142 -1.53 16.34 5.91
N PHE A 143 -1.15 15.79 4.76
CA PHE A 143 -1.64 14.52 4.25
C PHE A 143 -1.45 13.37 5.25
N ILE A 144 -0.23 13.18 5.77
CA ILE A 144 0.07 12.05 6.64
C ILE A 144 -0.60 12.17 8.01
N ASN A 145 -0.79 13.40 8.50
CA ASN A 145 -1.54 13.66 9.73
C ASN A 145 -3.03 13.33 9.57
N VAL A 146 -3.65 13.69 8.44
CA VAL A 146 -5.03 13.31 8.14
C VAL A 146 -5.15 11.79 8.11
N CYS A 147 -4.25 11.09 7.41
CA CYS A 147 -4.26 9.62 7.36
C CYS A 147 -4.11 8.99 8.75
N ASN A 148 -3.21 9.50 9.59
CA ASN A 148 -3.00 8.98 10.95
C ASN A 148 -4.25 9.15 11.83
N ARG A 149 -4.92 10.30 11.76
CA ARG A 149 -6.15 10.58 12.50
C ARG A 149 -7.33 9.74 12.02
N CYS A 150 -7.40 9.47 10.71
CA CYS A 150 -8.46 8.65 10.14
C CYS A 150 -8.27 7.16 10.44
N PHE A 151 -7.03 6.63 10.38
CA PHE A 151 -6.84 5.18 10.32
C PHE A 151 -5.98 4.58 11.44
N VAL A 152 -5.14 5.37 12.12
CA VAL A 152 -4.23 4.84 13.16
C VAL A 152 -4.75 5.17 14.56
N GLU A 153 -4.94 6.46 14.87
CA GLU A 153 -5.42 6.93 16.18
C GLU A 153 -6.75 6.28 16.63
N PRO A 154 -7.72 6.00 15.75
CA PRO A 154 -8.99 5.40 16.15
C PRO A 154 -8.81 3.96 16.66
N SER A 155 -7.87 3.20 16.10
CA SER A 155 -7.55 1.85 16.56
C SER A 155 -6.93 1.86 17.97
N ASP A 156 -6.03 2.81 18.25
CA ASP A 156 -5.43 3.00 19.58
C ASP A 156 -6.49 3.47 20.61
N THR A 157 -7.39 4.37 20.19
CA THR A 157 -8.50 4.88 21.00
C THR A 157 -9.48 3.77 21.36
N TYR A 158 -9.88 2.97 20.36
CA TYR A 158 -10.76 1.83 20.58
C TYR A 158 -10.11 0.80 21.52
N GLY A 159 -8.85 0.44 21.25
CA GLY A 159 -8.07 -0.45 22.11
C GLY A 159 -8.08 -0.02 23.57
N SER A 160 -7.80 1.26 23.82
CA SER A 160 -7.84 1.85 25.17
C SER A 160 -9.24 1.76 25.79
N SER A 161 -10.31 1.99 25.02
CA SER A 161 -11.69 1.92 25.50
C SER A 161 -12.12 0.52 25.96
N VAL A 162 -11.52 -0.53 25.39
CA VAL A 162 -11.77 -1.94 25.75
C VAL A 162 -10.69 -2.54 26.66
N GLY A 163 -9.79 -1.71 27.21
CA GLY A 163 -8.74 -2.14 28.13
C GLY A 163 -7.56 -2.88 27.47
N LYS A 164 -7.43 -2.82 26.14
CA LYS A 164 -6.33 -3.41 25.35
C LYS A 164 -5.37 -2.30 24.89
N ASN A 165 -4.46 -1.88 25.78
CA ASN A 165 -3.56 -0.74 25.54
C ASN A 165 -2.57 -0.89 24.36
N HIS A 166 -2.38 -2.11 23.85
CA HIS A 166 -1.51 -2.42 22.70
C HIS A 166 -2.30 -2.98 21.51
N TYR A 167 -3.58 -2.63 21.38
CA TYR A 167 -4.49 -3.17 20.36
C TYR A 167 -3.93 -3.14 18.93
N PHE A 168 -3.30 -2.04 18.54
CA PHE A 168 -2.69 -1.90 17.22
C PHE A 168 -1.58 -2.93 16.94
N PHE A 169 -0.72 -3.20 17.91
CA PHE A 169 0.44 -4.09 17.73
C PHE A 169 0.13 -5.56 18.05
N ASP A 170 -0.82 -5.81 18.95
CA ASP A 170 -1.11 -7.17 19.43
C ASP A 170 -2.30 -7.79 18.69
N VAL A 171 -3.31 -6.98 18.35
CA VAL A 171 -4.55 -7.46 17.72
C VAL A 171 -4.54 -7.16 16.23
N ILE A 172 -4.46 -5.90 15.82
CA ILE A 172 -4.53 -5.52 14.40
C ILE A 172 -3.42 -6.19 13.59
N LYS A 173 -2.19 -6.22 14.11
CA LYS A 173 -1.06 -6.91 13.47
C LYS A 173 -1.29 -8.40 13.21
N MET A 174 -1.94 -9.08 14.16
CA MET A 174 -2.15 -10.52 14.09
C MET A 174 -3.37 -10.88 13.25
N THR A 175 -4.44 -10.09 13.38
CA THR A 175 -5.70 -10.35 12.69
C THR A 175 -5.69 -9.84 11.25
N TYR A 176 -5.02 -8.71 10.98
CA TYR A 176 -4.99 -8.03 9.69
C TYR A 176 -3.56 -7.63 9.29
N PRO A 177 -2.66 -8.59 9.03
CA PRO A 177 -1.24 -8.34 8.84
C PRO A 177 -0.91 -7.46 7.61
N ALA A 178 -1.67 -7.58 6.52
CA ALA A 178 -1.48 -6.76 5.31
C ALA A 178 -1.92 -5.32 5.57
N LEU A 179 -3.07 -5.12 6.19
CA LEU A 179 -3.54 -3.78 6.57
C LEU A 179 -2.62 -3.15 7.63
N PHE A 180 -2.14 -3.93 8.60
CA PHE A 180 -1.22 -3.46 9.63
C PHE A 180 0.06 -2.85 9.04
N ASP A 181 0.72 -3.49 8.06
CA ASP A 181 1.94 -2.94 7.46
C ASP A 181 1.67 -1.60 6.75
N ALA A 182 0.48 -1.41 6.17
CA ALA A 182 0.07 -0.12 5.61
C ALA A 182 -0.21 0.96 6.69
N LEU A 183 -0.92 0.61 7.75
CA LEU A 183 -1.19 1.52 8.87
C LEU A 183 0.09 1.89 9.64
N HIS A 184 1.00 0.94 9.79
CA HIS A 184 2.27 1.16 10.46
C HIS A 184 3.19 2.07 9.65
N ARG A 185 3.18 1.95 8.30
CA ARG A 185 3.83 2.93 7.41
C ARG A 185 3.34 4.35 7.70
N ILE A 186 2.02 4.56 7.79
CA ILE A 186 1.43 5.89 8.11
C ILE A 186 1.98 6.43 9.43
N ARG A 187 1.98 5.59 10.47
CA ARG A 187 2.47 5.94 11.81
C ARG A 187 3.94 6.37 11.77
N LEU A 188 4.79 5.62 11.06
CA LEU A 188 6.23 5.89 10.96
C LEU A 188 6.54 7.16 10.16
N TYR A 189 5.86 7.37 9.02
CA TYR A 189 6.05 8.58 8.21
C TYR A 189 5.57 9.83 8.92
N ARG A 190 4.48 9.75 9.69
CA ARG A 190 4.08 10.83 10.58
C ARG A 190 5.19 11.15 11.59
N HIS A 191 5.72 10.14 12.28
CA HIS A 191 6.77 10.35 13.28
C HIS A 191 8.05 10.98 12.68
N HIS A 192 8.42 10.63 11.45
CA HIS A 192 9.58 11.19 10.76
C HIS A 192 9.45 12.69 10.51
N ASN A 193 8.30 13.15 9.99
CA ASN A 193 8.07 14.57 9.68
C ASN A 193 8.10 15.47 10.91
N PHE A 194 7.79 14.95 12.10
CA PHE A 194 7.80 15.76 13.32
C PHE A 194 9.17 15.92 13.99
N HIS A 195 10.26 15.40 13.40
CA HIS A 195 11.62 15.44 13.98
C HIS A 195 11.69 14.98 15.46
N VAL A 196 10.69 14.24 15.96
CA VAL A 196 10.70 13.69 17.31
C VAL A 196 11.80 12.65 17.32
N ALA A 197 12.77 12.80 18.22
CA ALA A 197 13.88 11.86 18.35
C ALA A 197 13.35 10.42 18.39
N LEU A 198 13.49 9.71 17.27
CA LEU A 198 12.99 8.36 17.13
C LEU A 198 13.86 7.46 18.02
N ARG A 199 13.22 6.55 18.75
CA ARG A 199 13.95 5.48 19.43
C ARG A 199 14.71 4.67 18.36
N PRO A 200 15.93 4.17 18.64
CA PRO A 200 16.76 3.50 17.64
C PRO A 200 16.06 2.38 16.82
N GLY A 201 15.16 1.61 17.45
CA GLY A 201 14.37 0.58 16.76
C GLY A 201 13.34 1.14 15.76
N VAL A 202 12.69 2.26 16.11
CA VAL A 202 11.72 2.95 15.22
C VAL A 202 12.42 3.56 14.01
N THR A 203 13.67 4.01 14.19
CA THR A 203 14.51 4.51 13.09
C THR A 203 14.83 3.44 12.06
N GLN A 204 15.14 2.20 12.49
CA GLN A 204 15.44 1.10 11.56
C GLN A 204 14.22 0.70 10.73
N GLU A 205 13.04 0.62 11.35
CA GLU A 205 11.81 0.29 10.63
C GLU A 205 11.45 1.39 9.62
N LEU A 206 11.55 2.65 10.02
CA LEU A 206 11.35 3.79 9.11
C LEU A 206 12.29 3.70 7.89
N LEU A 207 13.58 3.45 8.12
CA LEU A 207 14.56 3.31 7.04
C LEU A 207 14.19 2.16 6.09
N ARG A 208 13.68 1.03 6.62
CA ARG A 208 13.20 -0.09 5.79
C ARG A 208 12.03 0.32 4.90
N TYR A 209 11.07 1.09 5.40
CA TYR A 209 9.96 1.60 4.58
C TYR A 209 10.44 2.60 3.53
N LEU A 210 11.34 3.53 3.88
CA LEU A 210 11.90 4.48 2.92
C LEU A 210 12.75 3.78 1.85
N GLU A 211 13.57 2.80 2.23
CA GLU A 211 14.36 1.99 1.30
C GLU A 211 13.44 1.24 0.34
N ARG A 212 12.37 0.63 0.85
CA ARG A 212 11.32 0.02 0.02
C ARG A 212 10.74 1.07 -0.91
N ASP A 213 10.12 2.12 -0.40
CA ASP A 213 9.28 3.04 -1.18
C ASP A 213 10.08 3.92 -2.16
N LEU A 214 11.40 4.09 -1.96
CA LEU A 214 12.28 4.90 -2.81
C LEU A 214 13.22 4.08 -3.70
N ASP A 215 13.02 2.76 -3.80
CA ASP A 215 13.87 1.84 -4.56
C ASP A 215 15.35 1.87 -4.13
N GLY A 216 15.59 2.00 -2.81
CA GLY A 216 16.92 2.09 -2.22
C GLY A 216 17.64 3.43 -2.42
N ARG A 217 16.97 4.42 -3.01
CA ARG A 217 17.54 5.77 -3.19
C ARG A 217 17.44 6.58 -1.90
N VAL A 218 18.41 7.47 -1.72
CA VAL A 218 18.44 8.39 -0.57
C VAL A 218 17.34 9.45 -0.77
N PRO A 219 16.50 9.76 0.26
CA PRO A 219 15.38 10.69 0.11
C PRO A 219 15.74 12.03 -0.55
N GLY A 220 16.84 12.66 -0.13
CA GLY A 220 17.27 13.95 -0.69
C GLY A 220 17.71 13.93 -2.17
N SER A 221 17.83 12.74 -2.78
CA SER A 221 18.17 12.57 -4.20
C SER A 221 16.96 12.23 -5.07
N VAL A 222 15.78 12.08 -4.48
CA VAL A 222 14.57 11.64 -5.18
C VAL A 222 13.72 12.86 -5.56
N PRO A 223 13.53 13.13 -6.87
CA PRO A 223 12.56 14.11 -7.32
C PRO A 223 11.14 13.69 -6.93
N ASP A 224 10.27 14.65 -6.63
CA ASP A 224 8.88 14.41 -6.23
C ASP A 224 8.73 13.46 -5.03
N LEU A 225 9.71 13.44 -4.12
CA LEU A 225 9.74 12.61 -2.92
C LEU A 225 8.38 12.60 -2.20
N ASP A 226 7.85 13.78 -1.90
CA ASP A 226 6.62 13.95 -1.13
C ASP A 226 5.41 13.30 -1.82
N PHE A 227 5.29 13.44 -3.15
CA PHE A 227 4.24 12.80 -3.93
C PHE A 227 4.44 11.28 -4.02
N ILE A 228 5.67 10.81 -4.19
CA ILE A 228 5.99 9.37 -4.20
C ILE A 228 5.55 8.73 -2.87
N LEU A 229 5.83 9.39 -1.74
CA LEU A 229 5.39 8.90 -0.44
C LEU A 229 3.85 8.94 -0.31
N GLN A 230 3.17 9.97 -0.82
CA GLN A 230 1.70 9.99 -0.90
C GLN A 230 1.17 8.79 -1.71
N GLN A 231 1.76 8.52 -2.87
CA GLN A 231 1.40 7.39 -3.72
C GLN A 231 1.58 6.06 -3.01
N CYS A 232 2.76 5.81 -2.44
CA CYS A 232 3.05 4.58 -1.71
C CYS A 232 2.12 4.37 -0.51
N VAL A 233 1.79 5.43 0.24
CA VAL A 233 0.87 5.32 1.38
C VAL A 233 -0.54 4.91 0.93
N LEU A 234 -1.10 5.58 -0.09
CA LEU A 234 -2.46 5.30 -0.54
C LEU A 234 -2.56 3.96 -1.26
N ASP A 235 -1.60 3.65 -2.13
CA ASP A 235 -1.64 2.39 -2.88
C ASP A 235 -1.53 1.18 -1.94
N GLU A 236 -0.68 1.27 -0.92
CA GLU A 236 -0.50 0.16 0.01
C GLU A 236 -1.60 0.05 1.05
N LEU A 237 -2.24 1.17 1.40
CA LEU A 237 -3.44 1.14 2.21
C LEU A 237 -4.56 0.42 1.46
N LEU A 238 -4.79 0.76 0.19
CA LEU A 238 -5.79 0.10 -0.64
C LEU A 238 -5.48 -1.39 -0.83
N LEU A 239 -4.24 -1.74 -1.15
CA LEU A 239 -3.81 -3.13 -1.27
C LEU A 239 -4.02 -3.90 0.03
N GLY A 240 -3.64 -3.32 1.17
CA GLY A 240 -3.86 -3.94 2.48
C GLY A 240 -5.34 -4.26 2.70
N ILE A 241 -6.23 -3.29 2.44
CA ILE A 241 -7.68 -3.49 2.56
C ILE A 241 -8.17 -4.61 1.65
N GLN A 242 -7.79 -4.61 0.36
CA GLN A 242 -8.24 -5.62 -0.61
C GLN A 242 -7.76 -7.03 -0.24
N VAL A 243 -6.53 -7.17 0.26
CA VAL A 243 -5.99 -8.46 0.71
C VAL A 243 -6.76 -8.98 1.92
N GLU A 244 -6.99 -8.14 2.94
CA GLU A 244 -7.78 -8.58 4.10
C GLU A 244 -9.23 -8.89 3.73
N LEU A 245 -9.83 -8.10 2.85
CA LEU A 245 -11.19 -8.33 2.37
C LEU A 245 -11.31 -9.69 1.68
N SER A 246 -10.31 -10.06 0.86
CA SER A 246 -10.27 -11.35 0.15
C SER A 246 -10.05 -12.55 1.08
N GLU A 247 -9.48 -12.34 2.26
CA GLU A 247 -9.26 -13.41 3.25
C GLU A 247 -10.46 -13.62 4.17
N ILE A 248 -11.27 -12.57 4.38
CA ILE A 248 -12.43 -12.61 5.29
C ILE A 248 -13.73 -12.95 4.54
N ALA A 249 -13.89 -12.48 3.30
CA ALA A 249 -15.07 -12.69 2.47
C ALA A 249 -15.16 -14.13 1.92
#